data_AF-A0A511J9J1-F1
#
_entry.id   AF-A0A511J9J1-F1
#
_cell.length_a   1.000
_cell.length_b   1.000
_cell.length_c   1.000
_cell.angle_alpha   90.00
_cell.angle_beta   90.00
_cell.angle_gamma   90.00
#
_symmetry.space_group_name_H-M   'P 1'
#
loop_
_entity.id
_entity.type
_entity.pdbx_description
1 polymer ?
#
loop_
_entity_poly.entity_id
_entity_poly.type
_entity_poly.pdbx_seq_one_letter_code
_entity_poly.pdbx_strand_id
1 'polypeptide(L)'
;MGIEDEIRAARREREAREAEAQAWRSSPFDRRDPIVVACPQVIRATITESLPHLRFTRKVVIGTAPDGTTRVRTPGYQQVKKLFGGFRAVQQKPNANIAVVPVGSQGKDTPNLALWVLRDGRVAFAREEYDGTSEWAGSLSSTVVRAAIVALLA
;
A
#
# COMPACT_ATOMS: atom_id res chain seq x y z
N MET A 1 -22.62 27.27 23.48
CA MET A 1 -21.48 26.38 23.82
C MET A 1 -20.56 27.21 24.70
N GLY A 2 -20.16 26.74 25.88
CA GLY A 2 -19.29 27.50 26.78
C GLY A 2 -17.81 27.32 26.44
N ILE A 3 -16.97 28.29 26.79
CA ILE A 3 -15.51 28.25 26.58
C ILE A 3 -14.88 26.97 27.18
N GLU A 4 -15.42 26.47 28.30
CA GLU A 4 -14.96 25.22 28.91
C GLU A 4 -15.23 23.97 28.06
N ASP A 5 -16.34 23.94 27.32
CA ASP A 5 -16.66 22.85 26.41
C ASP A 5 -15.77 22.90 25.17
N GLU A 6 -15.44 24.10 24.68
CA GLU A 6 -14.49 24.31 23.58
C GLU A 6 -13.07 23.88 23.97
N ILE A 7 -12.62 24.20 25.20
CA ILE A 7 -11.32 23.74 25.71
C ILE A 7 -11.30 22.22 25.84
N ARG A 8 -12.38 21.60 26.33
CA ARG A 8 -12.48 20.14 26.46
C ARG A 8 -12.48 19.46 25.08
N ALA A 9 -13.19 20.03 24.11
CA ALA A 9 -13.21 19.54 22.73
C ALA A 9 -11.82 19.63 22.09
N ALA A 10 -11.15 20.79 22.22
CA ALA A 10 -9.81 21.00 21.69
C ALA A 10 -8.76 20.06 22.31
N ARG A 11 -8.87 19.75 23.61
CA ARG A 11 -8.00 18.75 24.27
C ARG A 11 -8.21 17.35 23.72
N ARG A 12 -9.47 16.89 23.61
CA ARG A 12 -9.79 15.58 23.03
C ARG A 12 -9.30 15.45 21.60
N GLU A 13 -9.42 16.52 20.81
CA GLU A 13 -8.94 16.51 19.42
C GLU A 13 -7.41 16.39 19.36
N ARG A 14 -6.67 17.09 20.23
CA ARG A 14 -5.21 16.94 20.33
C ARG A 14 -4.82 15.54 20.78
N GLU A 15 -5.45 15.02 21.82
CA GLU A 15 -5.21 13.65 22.31
C GLU A 15 -5.48 12.61 21.22
N ALA A 16 -6.57 12.76 20.46
CA ALA A 16 -6.88 11.89 19.34
C ALA A 16 -5.82 11.94 18.23
N ARG A 17 -5.38 13.15 17.84
CA ARG A 17 -4.32 13.32 16.83
C ARG A 17 -2.98 12.75 17.30
N GLU A 18 -2.63 12.93 18.57
CA GLU A 18 -1.40 12.37 19.15
C GLU A 18 -1.47 10.84 19.22
N ALA A 19 -2.63 10.28 19.61
CA ALA A 19 -2.85 8.85 19.62
C ALA A 19 -2.77 8.26 18.21
N GLU A 20 -3.37 8.91 17.21
CA GLU A 20 -3.29 8.52 15.81
C GLU A 20 -1.84 8.58 15.30
N ALA A 21 -1.13 9.68 15.56
CA ALA A 21 0.28 9.83 15.18
C ALA A 21 1.14 8.76 15.85
N GLN A 22 0.88 8.44 17.11
CA GLN A 22 1.59 7.40 17.85
C GLN A 22 1.30 6.00 17.27
N ALA A 23 0.04 5.71 16.90
CA ALA A 23 -0.32 4.47 16.24
C ALA A 23 0.44 4.29 14.92
N TRP A 24 0.51 5.34 14.09
CA TRP A 24 1.29 5.34 12.85
C TRP A 24 2.80 5.21 13.08
N ARG A 25 3.36 5.85 14.12
CA ARG A 25 4.78 5.67 14.48
C ARG A 25 5.12 4.24 14.89
N SER A 26 4.17 3.52 15.49
CA SER A 26 4.33 2.13 15.87
C SER A 26 3.97 1.12 14.77
N SER A 27 3.35 1.60 13.69
CA SER A 27 2.89 0.77 12.57
C SER A 27 4.08 0.22 11.75
N PRO A 28 4.00 -1.02 11.25
CA PRO A 28 4.91 -1.53 10.22
C PRO A 28 4.71 -0.87 8.85
N PHE A 29 3.60 -0.14 8.68
CA PHE A 29 3.22 0.56 7.47
C PHE A 29 3.31 2.07 7.62
N ASP A 30 3.73 2.74 6.54
CA ASP A 30 3.59 4.18 6.36
C ASP A 30 2.18 4.51 5.84
N ARG A 31 1.70 5.73 6.11
CA ARG A 31 0.49 6.30 5.48
C ARG A 31 0.58 6.30 3.96
N ARG A 32 1.79 6.16 3.44
CA ARG A 32 2.10 6.09 2.04
C ARG A 32 2.23 4.64 1.51
N ASP A 33 2.22 3.60 2.32
CA ASP A 33 2.28 2.26 1.74
C ASP A 33 1.03 1.93 0.87
N PRO A 34 1.20 1.28 -0.30
CA PRO A 34 0.10 0.91 -1.19
C PRO A 34 -1.06 0.24 -0.48
N ILE A 35 -2.29 0.69 -0.77
CA ILE A 35 -3.51 0.11 -0.23
C ILE A 35 -3.93 -1.07 -1.10
N VAL A 36 -4.19 -2.21 -0.45
CA VAL A 36 -4.76 -3.39 -1.09
C VAL A 36 -6.27 -3.21 -1.18
N VAL A 37 -6.78 -3.24 -2.40
CA VAL A 37 -8.21 -3.09 -2.70
C VAL A 37 -8.74 -4.30 -3.49
N ALA A 38 -10.06 -4.46 -3.48
CA ALA A 38 -10.72 -5.37 -4.41
C ALA A 38 -10.41 -4.97 -5.85
N CYS A 39 -10.30 -5.95 -6.75
CA CYS A 39 -9.99 -5.67 -8.15
C CYS A 39 -11.09 -4.76 -8.76
N PRO A 40 -10.71 -3.57 -9.25
CA PRO A 40 -11.63 -2.63 -9.88
C PRO A 40 -12.32 -3.26 -11.08
N GLN A 41 -13.60 -2.95 -11.27
CA GLN A 41 -14.41 -3.57 -12.33
C GLN A 41 -13.81 -3.41 -13.72
N VAL A 42 -13.21 -2.25 -14.01
CA VAL A 42 -12.64 -1.95 -15.33
C VAL A 42 -11.51 -2.90 -15.75
N ILE A 43 -10.74 -3.43 -14.79
CA ILE A 43 -9.58 -4.31 -15.06
C ILE A 43 -9.81 -5.74 -14.54
N ARG A 44 -10.94 -6.00 -13.89
CA ARG A 44 -11.23 -7.28 -13.23
C ARG A 44 -11.13 -8.47 -14.17
N ALA A 45 -11.76 -8.39 -15.35
CA ALA A 45 -11.75 -9.48 -16.32
C ALA A 45 -10.30 -9.82 -16.74
N THR A 46 -9.51 -8.80 -17.08
CA THR A 46 -8.10 -8.94 -17.45
C THR A 46 -7.27 -9.58 -16.35
N ILE A 47 -7.44 -9.16 -15.08
CA ILE A 47 -6.72 -9.74 -13.95
C ILE A 47 -7.15 -11.18 -13.69
N THR A 48 -8.44 -11.47 -13.71
CA THR A 48 -8.97 -12.83 -13.51
C THR A 48 -8.47 -13.80 -14.58
N GLU A 49 -8.47 -13.39 -15.84
CA GLU A 49 -7.97 -14.21 -16.96
C GLU A 49 -6.46 -14.44 -16.84
N SER A 50 -5.71 -13.43 -16.41
CA SER A 50 -4.24 -13.49 -16.38
C SER A 50 -3.68 -14.16 -15.12
N LEU A 51 -4.44 -14.19 -14.03
CA LEU A 51 -4.04 -14.68 -12.70
C LEU A 51 -3.29 -16.03 -12.72
N PRO A 52 -3.76 -17.07 -13.45
CA PRO A 52 -3.07 -18.37 -13.52
C PRO A 52 -1.68 -18.31 -14.19
N HIS A 53 -1.42 -17.28 -14.99
CA HIS A 53 -0.20 -17.13 -15.77
C HIS A 53 0.84 -16.22 -15.10
N LEU A 54 0.43 -15.41 -14.12
CA LEU A 54 1.30 -14.46 -13.43
C LEU A 54 2.30 -15.16 -12.51
N ARG A 55 3.54 -14.64 -12.47
CA ARG A 55 4.60 -15.12 -11.57
C ARG A 55 4.59 -14.34 -10.25
N PHE A 56 4.25 -15.01 -9.16
CA PHE A 56 4.22 -14.44 -7.81
C PHE A 56 5.56 -14.62 -7.10
N THR A 57 6.55 -13.80 -7.45
CA THR A 57 7.93 -13.92 -6.95
C THR A 57 8.35 -12.82 -5.98
N ARG A 58 7.70 -11.65 -6.02
CA ARG A 58 8.07 -10.52 -5.17
C ARG A 58 7.48 -10.72 -3.77
N LYS A 59 8.38 -10.97 -2.81
CA LYS A 59 8.04 -11.09 -1.39
C LYS A 59 7.57 -9.74 -0.84
N VAL A 60 6.47 -9.74 -0.09
CA VAL A 60 5.88 -8.54 0.52
C VAL A 60 5.34 -8.83 1.91
N VAL A 61 5.08 -7.75 2.65
CA VAL A 61 4.36 -7.75 3.92
C VAL A 61 2.99 -7.14 3.67
N ILE A 62 1.93 -7.88 4.02
CA ILE A 62 0.54 -7.43 3.97
C ILE A 62 -0.02 -7.41 5.38
N GLY A 63 -0.74 -6.36 5.72
CA GLY A 63 -1.36 -6.23 7.03
C GLY A 63 -2.27 -5.02 7.16
N THR A 64 -2.94 -4.92 8.30
CA THR A 64 -3.86 -3.81 8.59
C THR A 64 -3.08 -2.65 9.20
N ALA A 65 -3.24 -1.46 8.61
CA ALA A 65 -2.68 -0.22 9.12
C ALA A 65 -3.61 0.42 10.17
N PRO A 66 -3.15 1.44 10.93
CA PRO A 66 -3.95 2.08 11.99
C PRO A 66 -5.27 2.71 11.53
N ASP A 67 -5.39 3.06 10.25
CA ASP A 67 -6.62 3.57 9.62
C ASP A 67 -7.62 2.45 9.24
N GLY A 68 -7.31 1.19 9.56
CA GLY A 68 -8.14 0.03 9.22
C GLY A 68 -7.97 -0.47 7.78
N THR A 69 -7.17 0.21 6.95
CA THR A 69 -6.91 -0.24 5.58
C THR A 69 -5.93 -1.41 5.56
N THR A 70 -6.11 -2.34 4.62
CA THR A 70 -5.09 -3.36 4.33
C THR A 70 -4.04 -2.74 3.43
N ARG A 71 -2.78 -2.77 3.84
CA ARG A 71 -1.65 -2.23 3.08
C ARG A 71 -0.63 -3.29 2.74
N VAL A 72 0.15 -3.02 1.71
CA VAL A 72 1.22 -3.90 1.23
C VAL A 72 2.49 -3.11 1.01
N ARG A 73 3.62 -3.67 1.42
CA ARG A 73 4.94 -3.08 1.21
C ARG A 73 6.01 -4.12 0.95
N THR A 74 7.13 -3.69 0.40
CA THR A 74 8.32 -4.54 0.35
C THR A 74 8.92 -4.69 1.76
N PRO A 75 9.48 -5.86 2.13
CA PRO A 75 10.00 -6.08 3.48
C PRO A 75 11.20 -5.16 3.73
N GLY A 76 11.07 -4.31 4.74
CA GLY A 76 12.14 -3.43 5.19
C GLY A 76 12.58 -3.73 6.61
N TYR A 77 13.21 -2.74 7.24
CA TYR A 77 13.47 -2.74 8.67
C TYR A 77 12.50 -1.78 9.35
N GLN A 78 11.84 -2.26 10.41
CA GLN A 78 11.01 -1.44 11.27
C GLN A 78 11.77 -1.11 12.55
N GLN A 79 11.79 0.16 12.93
CA GLN A 79 12.32 0.57 14.23
C GLN A 79 11.26 0.31 15.31
N VAL A 80 11.55 -0.60 16.22
CA VAL A 80 10.68 -0.95 17.35
C VAL A 80 11.32 -0.46 18.63
N LYS A 81 10.56 0.27 19.46
CA LYS A 81 11.04 0.77 20.76
C LYS A 81 11.26 -0.41 21.70
N LYS A 82 12.42 -0.48 22.35
CA LYS A 82 12.74 -1.52 23.35
C LYS A 82 12.09 -1.18 24.70
N LEU A 83 11.81 -2.21 25.50
CA LEU A 83 11.28 -2.07 26.86
C LEU A 83 12.22 -1.23 27.77
N PHE A 84 13.54 -1.36 27.61
CA PHE A 84 14.55 -0.72 28.47
C PHE A 84 15.28 0.47 27.81
N GLY A 85 14.59 1.18 26.91
CA GLY A 85 15.15 2.33 26.20
C GLY A 85 15.89 1.97 24.91
N GLY A 86 15.87 2.90 23.96
CA GLY A 86 16.43 2.73 22.61
C GLY A 86 15.47 2.06 21.61
N PHE A 87 15.92 1.98 20.36
CA PHE A 87 15.19 1.33 19.26
C PHE A 87 15.95 0.09 18.78
N ARG A 88 15.21 -0.88 18.25
CA ARG A 88 15.76 -2.04 17.54
C ARG A 88 15.20 -2.04 16.13
N ALA A 89 16.08 -2.15 15.14
CA ALA A 89 15.67 -2.53 13.80
C ALA A 89 15.23 -4.00 13.81
N VAL A 90 13.96 -4.26 13.55
CA VAL A 90 13.40 -5.59 13.35
C VAL A 90 13.15 -5.75 11.85
N GLN A 91 13.77 -6.76 11.24
CA GLN A 91 13.51 -7.08 9.85
C GLN A 91 12.08 -7.58 9.72
N GLN A 92 11.31 -6.97 8.82
CA GLN A 92 9.96 -7.42 8.55
C GLN A 92 10.02 -8.78 7.83
N LYS A 93 9.25 -9.75 8.32
CA LYS A 93 9.15 -11.06 7.67
C LYS A 93 8.09 -10.98 6.58
N PRO A 94 8.42 -11.26 5.31
CA PRO A 94 7.42 -11.33 4.26
C PRO A 94 6.41 -12.44 4.57
N ASN A 95 5.13 -12.15 4.30
CA ASN A 95 4.02 -13.08 4.53
C ASN A 95 3.20 -13.37 3.27
N ALA A 96 3.54 -12.75 2.14
CA ALA A 96 2.91 -13.02 0.85
C ALA A 96 3.89 -12.79 -0.31
N ASN A 97 3.51 -13.29 -1.49
CA ASN A 97 4.16 -12.98 -2.74
C ASN A 97 3.15 -12.34 -3.69
N ILE A 98 3.58 -11.33 -4.44
CA ILE A 98 2.80 -10.64 -5.46
C ILE A 98 3.44 -10.83 -6.84
N ALA A 99 2.62 -10.70 -7.87
CA ALA A 99 3.09 -10.41 -9.22
C ALA A 99 3.16 -8.89 -9.41
N VAL A 100 4.19 -8.40 -10.08
CA VAL A 100 4.37 -6.97 -10.36
C VAL A 100 4.15 -6.76 -11.84
N VAL A 101 3.12 -6.00 -12.18
CA VAL A 101 2.76 -5.67 -13.56
C VAL A 101 3.11 -4.19 -13.79
N PRO A 102 4.13 -3.87 -14.60
CA PRO A 102 4.50 -2.50 -14.90
C PRO A 102 3.46 -1.90 -15.85
N VAL A 103 2.65 -0.94 -15.37
CA VAL A 103 1.52 -0.36 -16.16
C VAL A 103 1.87 0.99 -16.80
N GLY A 104 3.10 1.48 -16.61
CA GLY A 104 3.71 2.49 -17.47
C GLY A 104 4.38 3.65 -16.74
N SER A 105 5.29 4.27 -17.48
CA SER A 105 5.81 5.63 -17.31
C SER A 105 4.86 6.58 -18.05
N GLN A 106 4.36 7.63 -17.41
CA GLN A 106 3.61 8.69 -18.11
C GLN A 106 4.53 9.77 -18.70
N GLY A 107 5.81 9.45 -18.96
CA GLY A 107 6.80 10.38 -19.48
C GLY A 107 8.11 10.34 -18.70
N LYS A 108 9.13 11.03 -19.23
CA LYS A 108 10.50 11.06 -18.68
C LYS A 108 10.60 11.52 -17.23
N ASP A 109 9.56 12.23 -16.74
CA ASP A 109 9.47 12.81 -15.39
C ASP A 109 8.29 12.27 -14.57
N THR A 110 7.62 11.20 -15.01
CA THR A 110 6.46 10.64 -14.28
C THR A 110 6.82 9.32 -13.63
N PRO A 111 6.53 9.14 -12.33
CA PRO A 111 6.90 7.93 -11.63
C PRO A 111 6.28 6.71 -12.31
N ASN A 112 7.11 5.70 -12.58
CA ASN A 112 6.64 4.42 -13.10
C ASN A 112 5.56 3.87 -12.16
N LEU A 113 4.42 3.51 -12.73
CA LEU A 113 3.34 2.88 -11.97
C LEU A 113 3.41 1.37 -12.17
N ALA A 114 3.32 0.66 -11.05
CA ALA A 114 3.22 -0.78 -11.02
C ALA A 114 1.90 -1.20 -10.35
N LEU A 115 1.24 -2.15 -10.98
CA LEU A 115 0.12 -2.87 -10.41
C LEU A 115 0.67 -4.10 -9.69
N TRP A 116 0.49 -4.15 -8.38
CA TRP A 116 0.83 -5.31 -7.56
C TRP A 116 -0.40 -6.20 -7.46
N VAL A 117 -0.31 -7.41 -8.02
CA VAL A 117 -1.41 -8.38 -8.06
C VAL A 117 -1.16 -9.44 -6.99
N LEU A 118 -2.15 -9.66 -6.13
CA LEU A 118 -2.16 -10.71 -5.12
C LEU A 118 -2.76 -12.00 -5.70
N ARG A 119 -2.42 -13.14 -5.10
CA ARG A 119 -2.92 -14.46 -5.56
C ARG A 119 -4.44 -14.61 -5.49
N ASP A 120 -5.09 -13.86 -4.62
CA ASP A 120 -6.56 -13.83 -4.47
C ASP A 120 -7.23 -12.83 -5.43
N GLY A 121 -6.46 -12.23 -6.35
CA GLY A 121 -6.95 -11.27 -7.33
C GLY A 121 -7.16 -9.86 -6.78
N ARG A 122 -6.91 -9.60 -5.50
CA ARG A 122 -6.82 -8.23 -5.00
C ARG A 122 -5.60 -7.54 -5.60
N VAL A 123 -5.64 -6.21 -5.63
CA VAL A 123 -4.60 -5.41 -6.25
C VAL A 123 -4.20 -4.25 -5.35
N ALA A 124 -2.96 -3.79 -5.53
CA ALA A 124 -2.47 -2.54 -4.98
C ALA A 124 -1.74 -1.75 -6.06
N PHE A 125 -1.84 -0.42 -6.00
CA PHE A 125 -1.12 0.47 -6.89
C PHE A 125 0.10 1.03 -6.18
N ALA A 126 1.26 0.80 -6.77
CA ALA A 126 2.53 1.28 -6.25
C ALA A 126 3.23 2.13 -7.30
N ARG A 127 3.95 3.17 -6.85
CA ARG A 127 4.95 3.83 -7.66
C ARG A 127 6.25 3.03 -7.54
N GLU A 128 6.92 2.76 -8.65
CA GLU A 128 8.12 1.92 -8.68
C GLU A 128 9.30 2.57 -7.93
N GLU A 129 9.35 3.91 -7.89
CA GLU A 129 10.41 4.70 -7.24
C GLU A 129 10.03 5.22 -5.84
N TYR A 130 8.80 5.01 -5.37
CA TYR A 130 8.33 5.52 -4.07
C TYR A 130 7.50 4.46 -3.36
N ASP A 131 7.96 4.02 -2.18
CA ASP A 131 7.16 3.32 -1.15
C ASP A 131 6.09 4.29 -0.58
N GLY A 132 5.23 4.85 -1.44
CA GLY A 132 4.30 5.92 -1.10
C GLY A 132 2.97 6.05 -1.91
N THR A 133 1.84 6.43 -1.29
CA THR A 133 0.43 6.11 -1.68
C THR A 133 0.01 6.81 -2.96
N SER A 134 -0.84 6.25 -3.82
CA SER A 134 -2.23 5.73 -3.72
C SER A 134 -3.33 6.82 -3.74
N GLU A 135 -3.66 7.26 -4.94
CA GLU A 135 -5.04 7.19 -5.39
C GLU A 135 -5.07 6.17 -6.51
N TRP A 136 -6.14 5.40 -6.60
CA TRP A 136 -6.44 4.67 -7.81
C TRP A 136 -6.32 5.67 -8.96
N ALA A 137 -5.38 5.46 -9.88
CA ALA A 137 -5.33 6.28 -11.08
C ALA A 137 -6.64 5.98 -11.81
N GLY A 138 -7.66 6.82 -11.60
CA GLY A 138 -8.97 6.76 -12.27
C GLY A 138 -8.87 6.80 -13.80
N SER A 139 -7.65 6.88 -14.33
CA SER A 139 -7.24 6.87 -15.72
C SER A 139 -6.70 5.52 -16.21
N LEU A 140 -6.61 4.47 -15.38
CA LEU A 140 -6.10 3.17 -15.85
C LEU A 140 -7.14 2.44 -16.71
N SER A 141 -6.90 2.51 -18.02
CA SER A 141 -7.64 1.74 -19.02
C SER A 141 -7.33 0.25 -18.95
N SER A 142 -8.35 -0.58 -19.14
CA SER A 142 -8.22 -2.04 -19.28
C SER A 142 -7.24 -2.41 -20.40
N THR A 143 -7.20 -1.63 -21.47
CA THR A 143 -6.27 -1.83 -22.60
C THR A 143 -4.81 -1.70 -22.17
N VAL A 144 -4.50 -0.70 -21.33
CA VAL A 144 -3.13 -0.47 -20.84
C VAL A 144 -2.70 -1.62 -19.93
N VAL A 145 -3.55 -2.04 -18.99
CA VAL A 145 -3.26 -3.17 -18.10
C VAL A 145 -3.11 -4.46 -18.89
N ARG A 146 -3.98 -4.71 -19.88
CA ARG A 146 -3.88 -5.89 -20.73
C ARG A 146 -2.58 -5.90 -21.54
N ALA A 147 -2.21 -4.78 -22.16
CA ALA A 147 -0.96 -4.65 -22.90
C ALA A 147 0.26 -4.91 -22.00
N ALA A 148 0.26 -4.35 -20.79
CA ALA A 148 1.31 -4.57 -19.80
C ALA A 148 1.45 -6.04 -19.40
N ILE A 149 0.33 -6.74 -19.17
CA ILE A 149 0.35 -8.17 -18.83
C ILE A 149 0.81 -9.01 -20.02
N VAL A 150 0.32 -8.75 -21.22
CA VAL A 150 0.76 -9.47 -22.42
C VAL A 150 2.26 -9.29 -22.63
N ALA A 151 2.79 -8.07 -22.49
CA ALA A 151 4.21 -7.81 -22.58
C ALA A 151 5.03 -8.50 -21.46
N LEU A 152 4.45 -8.68 -20.27
CA LEU A 152 5.09 -9.39 -19.16
C LEU A 152 5.12 -10.92 -19.37
N LEU A 153 4.13 -11.46 -20.09
CA LEU A 153 3.96 -12.91 -20.31
C LEU A 153 4.57 -13.42 -21.63
N ALA A 154 4.87 -12.52 -22.56
CA ALA A 154 5.57 -12.81 -23.82
C ALA A 154 7.06 -13.10 -23.58
#